data_AF-A0A820PZR6-F1
#
_entry.id   AF-A0A820PZR6-F1
#
_cell.length_a   1.000
_cell.length_b   1.000
_cell.length_c   1.000
_cell.angle_alpha   90.00
_cell.angle_beta   90.00
_cell.angle_gamma   90.00
#
_symmetry.space_group_name_H-M   'P 1'
#
loop_
_entity.id
_entity.type
_entity.pdbx_description
1 polymer ?
#
loop_
_entity_poly.entity_id
_entity_poly.type
_entity_poly.pdbx_seq_one_letter_code
_entity_poly.pdbx_strand_id
1 'polypeptide(L)'
;MMRTLHYCENIQSEIALNGISTKKKIYFDLNLQDENNLVIKITDPKDPFYYFFTSINDIELQHLKINKKIPTNLHQYFIDIVDFMKLCLNDDSNATETCTVLQIIPSDDENNVMLRIVQLKSSNVVTSILLRKPTDIEIKRHVLERYQQLEIQVHELRQSPDEQTENQGIETENVQISQTTAPPTATTIHDRNDHDIDR
;
A
#
# COMPACT_ATOMS: atom_id res chain seq x y z
N MET A 1 3.12 -19.08 -14.04
CA MET A 1 2.44 -18.26 -13.01
C MET A 1 2.48 -16.83 -13.50
N MET A 2 1.37 -16.29 -14.00
CA MET A 2 1.30 -14.86 -14.33
C MET A 2 1.22 -14.06 -13.03
N ARG A 3 1.92 -12.93 -12.97
CA ARG A 3 1.94 -12.06 -11.78
C ARG A 3 0.90 -10.98 -11.96
N THR A 4 -0.07 -10.91 -11.06
CA THR A 4 -0.93 -9.75 -10.88
C THR A 4 -0.05 -8.53 -10.59
N LEU A 5 -0.26 -7.42 -11.30
CA LEU A 5 0.39 -6.15 -10.95
C LEU A 5 -0.58 -5.29 -10.14
N HIS A 6 -0.09 -4.72 -9.06
CA HIS A 6 -0.90 -3.93 -8.14
C HIS A 6 -0.16 -2.65 -7.77
N TYR A 7 -0.88 -1.53 -7.79
CA TYR A 7 -0.39 -0.23 -7.36
C TYR A 7 -1.49 0.47 -6.56
N CYS A 8 -1.16 0.97 -5.38
CA CYS A 8 -2.11 1.72 -4.58
C CYS A 8 -1.43 2.84 -3.79
N GLU A 9 -1.98 4.05 -3.86
CA GLU A 9 -1.41 5.24 -3.22
C GLU A 9 -2.48 6.29 -2.89
N ASN A 10 -2.17 7.17 -1.94
CA ASN A 10 -2.98 8.35 -1.65
C ASN A 10 -2.45 9.56 -2.43
N ILE A 11 -3.22 10.05 -3.41
CA ILE A 11 -2.82 11.17 -4.27
C ILE A 11 -3.73 12.37 -4.01
N GLN A 12 -3.13 13.55 -3.97
CA GLN A 12 -3.86 14.81 -3.92
C GLN A 12 -4.52 15.04 -5.27
N SER A 13 -5.85 14.96 -5.32
CA SER A 13 -6.63 15.17 -6.53
C SER A 13 -7.46 16.45 -6.43
N GLU A 14 -7.58 17.13 -7.56
CA GLU A 14 -8.52 18.22 -7.74
C GLU A 14 -9.87 17.66 -8.19
N ILE A 15 -10.94 17.96 -7.46
CA ILE A 15 -12.31 17.53 -7.76
C ILE A 15 -13.09 18.76 -8.23
N ALA A 16 -13.50 18.73 -9.50
CA ALA A 16 -14.29 19.75 -10.15
C ALA A 16 -15.76 19.31 -10.27
N LEU A 17 -16.66 20.07 -9.65
CA LEU A 17 -18.11 19.87 -9.70
C LEU A 17 -18.79 21.24 -9.83
N ASN A 18 -19.64 21.42 -10.84
CA ASN A 18 -20.42 22.65 -11.06
C ASN A 18 -19.57 23.94 -11.06
N GLY A 19 -18.34 23.88 -11.60
CA GLY A 19 -17.41 25.00 -11.64
C GLY A 19 -16.69 25.29 -10.31
N ILE A 20 -16.97 24.53 -9.25
CA ILE A 20 -16.26 24.58 -7.98
C ILE A 20 -15.16 23.53 -8.00
N SER A 21 -13.94 23.95 -7.66
CA SER A 21 -12.77 23.07 -7.55
C SER A 21 -12.36 22.92 -6.09
N THR A 22 -12.17 21.68 -5.65
CA THR A 22 -11.69 21.35 -4.30
C THR A 22 -10.55 20.36 -4.37
N LYS A 23 -9.55 20.51 -3.51
CA LYS A 23 -8.43 19.57 -3.43
C LYS A 23 -8.68 18.57 -2.31
N LYS A 24 -8.65 17.27 -2.63
CA LYS A 24 -8.87 16.17 -1.68
C LYS A 24 -7.83 15.07 -1.86
N LYS A 25 -7.37 14.46 -0.77
CA LYS A 25 -6.54 13.23 -0.84
C LYS A 25 -7.46 12.06 -1.11
N ILE A 26 -7.22 11.34 -2.21
CA ILE A 26 -8.01 10.21 -2.67
C ILE A 26 -7.09 9.01 -2.79
N TYR A 27 -7.59 7.86 -2.36
CA TYR A 27 -6.90 6.59 -2.47
C TYR A 27 -7.16 5.97 -3.84
N PHE A 28 -6.10 5.67 -4.56
CA PHE A 28 -6.14 5.00 -5.85
C PHE A 28 -5.72 3.55 -5.69
N ASP A 29 -6.42 2.63 -6.32
CA ASP A 29 -6.13 1.19 -6.30
C ASP A 29 -6.27 0.65 -7.73
N LEU A 30 -5.12 0.39 -8.35
CA LEU A 30 -4.98 -0.09 -9.72
C LEU A 30 -4.49 -1.54 -9.68
N ASN A 31 -5.26 -2.44 -10.29
CA ASN A 31 -4.98 -3.87 -10.27
C ASN A 31 -5.11 -4.45 -11.68
N LEU A 32 -3.99 -4.92 -12.26
CA LEU A 32 -3.95 -5.65 -13.52
C LEU A 32 -4.08 -7.15 -13.25
N GLN A 33 -5.24 -7.70 -13.58
CA GLN A 33 -5.61 -9.10 -13.42
C GLN A 33 -5.39 -9.86 -14.74
N ASP A 34 -4.58 -10.92 -14.69
CA ASP A 34 -4.39 -11.91 -15.76
C ASP A 34 -4.14 -11.32 -17.16
N GLU A 35 -3.39 -10.21 -17.24
CA GLU A 35 -3.03 -9.44 -18.45
C GLU A 35 -4.20 -8.83 -19.26
N ASN A 36 -5.43 -9.30 -19.04
CA ASN A 36 -6.59 -9.00 -19.86
C ASN A 36 -7.56 -7.99 -19.23
N ASN A 37 -7.37 -7.66 -17.95
CA ASN A 37 -8.29 -6.78 -17.25
C ASN A 37 -7.58 -5.87 -16.24
N LEU A 38 -7.61 -4.56 -16.48
CA LEU A 38 -7.17 -3.55 -15.55
C LEU A 38 -8.37 -3.00 -14.78
N VAL A 39 -8.40 -3.20 -13.47
CA VAL A 39 -9.39 -2.60 -12.58
C VAL A 39 -8.79 -1.35 -11.94
N ILE A 40 -9.48 -0.22 -12.05
CA ILE A 40 -9.09 1.05 -11.44
C ILE A 40 -10.18 1.45 -10.47
N LYS A 41 -9.82 1.63 -9.20
CA LYS A 41 -10.72 2.04 -8.12
C LYS A 41 -10.20 3.33 -7.50
N ILE A 42 -11.13 4.20 -7.15
CA ILE A 42 -10.84 5.38 -6.33
C ILE A 42 -11.75 5.37 -5.10
N THR A 43 -11.18 5.62 -3.93
CA THR A 43 -11.93 5.72 -2.67
C THR A 43 -11.48 6.92 -1.84
N ASP A 44 -12.33 7.42 -0.97
CA ASP A 44 -11.91 8.37 0.08
C ASP A 44 -11.72 7.62 1.40
N PRO A 45 -10.50 7.64 1.99
CA PRO A 45 -10.29 7.07 3.32
C PRO A 45 -11.18 7.68 4.42
N LYS A 46 -11.72 8.90 4.21
CA LYS A 46 -12.59 9.61 5.16
C LYS A 46 -14.08 9.47 4.86
N ASP A 47 -14.45 8.97 3.68
CA ASP A 47 -15.83 8.77 3.26
C ASP A 47 -15.98 7.37 2.64
N PRO A 48 -16.52 6.39 3.39
CA PRO A 48 -16.62 5.01 2.92
C PRO A 48 -17.61 4.83 1.75
N PHE A 49 -18.45 5.84 1.46
CA PHE A 49 -19.38 5.81 0.34
C PHE A 49 -18.83 6.51 -0.92
N TYR A 50 -17.72 7.23 -0.80
CA TYR A 50 -16.99 7.74 -1.95
C TYR A 50 -16.20 6.58 -2.57
N TYR A 51 -16.82 5.90 -3.53
CA TYR A 51 -16.22 4.80 -4.27
C TYR A 51 -16.64 4.93 -5.74
N PHE A 52 -15.66 4.95 -6.63
CA PHE A 52 -15.88 4.83 -8.07
C PHE A 52 -14.88 3.85 -8.66
N PHE A 53 -15.26 3.18 -9.74
CA PHE A 53 -14.35 2.25 -10.40
C PHE A 53 -14.64 2.09 -11.88
N THR A 54 -13.68 1.51 -12.58
CA THR A 54 -13.88 0.94 -13.91
C THR A 54 -13.09 -0.36 -14.06
N SER A 55 -13.51 -1.18 -15.00
CA SER A 55 -12.70 -2.26 -15.59
C SER A 55 -12.29 -1.81 -16.98
N ILE A 56 -11.08 -2.15 -17.40
CA ILE A 56 -10.56 -1.89 -18.74
C ILE A 56 -9.95 -3.19 -19.25
N ASN A 57 -10.63 -3.82 -20.20
CA ASN A 57 -10.10 -4.92 -20.98
C ASN A 57 -9.46 -4.43 -22.29
N ASP A 58 -8.92 -5.34 -23.10
CA ASP A 58 -8.24 -4.98 -24.35
C ASP A 58 -9.14 -4.27 -25.37
N ILE A 59 -10.44 -4.60 -25.39
CA ILE A 59 -11.44 -3.98 -26.28
C ILE A 59 -11.66 -2.54 -25.84
N GLU A 60 -11.90 -2.34 -24.54
CA GLU A 60 -12.07 -1.01 -23.94
C GLU A 60 -10.80 -0.15 -24.12
N LEU A 61 -9.61 -0.76 -24.01
CA LEU A 61 -8.36 -0.08 -24.30
C LEU A 61 -8.27 0.40 -25.77
N GLN A 62 -8.76 -0.37 -26.75
CA GLN A 62 -8.81 0.10 -28.14
C GLN A 62 -9.70 1.34 -28.30
N HIS A 63 -10.82 1.39 -27.59
CA HIS A 63 -11.70 2.57 -27.61
C HIS A 63 -11.03 3.80 -26.99
N LEU A 64 -10.23 3.61 -25.93
CA LEU A 64 -9.44 4.69 -25.34
C LEU A 64 -8.38 5.24 -26.32
N LYS A 65 -7.71 4.36 -27.09
CA LYS A 65 -6.65 4.74 -28.05
C LYS A 65 -7.10 5.71 -29.14
N ILE A 66 -8.36 5.64 -29.55
CA ILE A 66 -8.89 6.51 -30.62
C ILE A 66 -8.67 8.00 -30.29
N ASN A 67 -8.53 8.34 -29.01
CA ASN A 67 -8.36 9.71 -28.56
C ASN A 67 -6.91 10.13 -28.25
N LYS A 68 -5.91 9.23 -28.16
CA LYS A 68 -4.54 9.55 -27.66
C LYS A 68 -3.45 8.53 -28.04
N LYS A 69 -2.18 8.89 -27.77
CA LYS A 69 -0.98 8.01 -27.79
C LYS A 69 -1.02 6.94 -26.68
N ILE A 70 -2.08 6.14 -26.60
CA ILE A 70 -2.23 5.07 -25.61
C ILE A 70 -1.51 3.81 -26.13
N PRO A 71 -0.71 3.13 -25.29
CA PRO A 71 0.05 1.95 -25.69
C PRO A 71 -0.86 0.79 -26.12
N THR A 72 -0.29 -0.14 -26.88
CA THR A 72 -1.04 -1.17 -27.58
C THR A 72 -1.64 -2.26 -26.69
N ASN A 73 -1.11 -2.47 -25.48
CA ASN A 73 -1.55 -3.50 -24.54
C ASN A 73 -1.79 -2.93 -23.13
N LEU A 74 -2.59 -3.64 -22.33
CA LEU A 74 -2.96 -3.24 -20.97
C LEU A 74 -1.78 -3.18 -20.01
N HIS A 75 -0.80 -4.05 -20.17
CA HIS A 75 0.37 -4.11 -19.29
C HIS A 75 1.19 -2.82 -19.36
N GLN A 76 1.51 -2.36 -20.57
CA GLN A 76 2.20 -1.10 -20.78
C GLN A 76 1.32 0.08 -20.35
N TYR A 77 0.02 0.02 -20.61
CA TYR A 77 -0.91 1.05 -20.16
C TYR A 77 -0.92 1.19 -18.63
N PHE A 78 -0.89 0.08 -17.90
CA PHE A 78 -0.75 0.08 -16.43
C PHE A 78 0.56 0.73 -15.98
N ILE A 79 1.69 0.33 -16.56
CA ILE A 79 3.01 0.90 -16.22
C ILE A 79 3.02 2.41 -16.46
N ASP A 80 2.56 2.84 -17.64
CA ASP A 80 2.54 4.26 -18.02
C ASP A 80 1.69 5.06 -17.02
N ILE A 81 0.46 4.62 -16.72
CA ILE A 81 -0.40 5.29 -15.74
C ILE A 81 0.28 5.37 -14.38
N VAL A 82 0.86 4.26 -13.89
CA VAL A 82 1.54 4.23 -12.60
C VAL A 82 2.69 5.23 -12.54
N ASP A 83 3.47 5.36 -13.60
CA ASP A 83 4.57 6.32 -13.64
C ASP A 83 4.06 7.77 -13.63
N PHE A 84 2.98 8.09 -14.36
CA PHE A 84 2.36 9.41 -14.25
C PHE A 84 1.74 9.67 -12.87
N MET A 85 1.18 8.65 -12.22
CA MET A 85 0.65 8.75 -10.86
C MET A 85 1.76 9.02 -9.84
N LYS A 86 2.93 8.40 -9.99
CA LYS A 86 4.11 8.70 -9.17
C LYS A 86 4.61 10.14 -9.39
N LEU A 87 4.54 10.66 -10.62
CA LEU A 87 4.84 12.07 -10.89
C LEU A 87 3.86 13.03 -10.21
N CYS A 88 2.64 12.59 -9.86
CA CYS A 88 1.68 13.38 -9.08
C CYS A 88 2.00 13.41 -7.58
N LEU A 89 2.83 12.50 -7.09
CA LEU A 89 3.26 12.47 -5.67
C LEU A 89 4.44 13.41 -5.41
N ASN A 90 5.21 13.73 -6.45
CA ASN A 90 6.39 14.58 -6.36
C ASN A 90 5.97 16.06 -6.46
N ASP A 91 5.94 16.74 -5.32
CA ASP A 91 5.65 18.19 -5.22
C ASP A 91 6.88 19.07 -5.51
N ASP A 92 7.84 18.56 -6.29
CA ASP A 92 9.02 19.33 -6.66
C ASP A 92 8.65 20.36 -7.73
N SER A 93 8.47 21.61 -7.30
CA SER A 93 8.19 22.75 -8.18
C SER A 93 9.27 22.97 -9.24
N ASN A 94 10.47 22.42 -9.06
CA ASN A 94 11.59 22.52 -9.99
C ASN A 94 11.68 21.33 -10.96
N ALA A 95 10.88 20.27 -10.76
CA ALA A 95 10.92 19.11 -11.64
C ALA A 95 10.60 19.51 -13.08
N THR A 96 11.31 18.91 -14.04
CA THR A 96 11.12 19.15 -15.47
C THR A 96 9.71 18.75 -15.92
N GLU A 97 9.12 17.73 -15.28
CA GLU A 97 7.77 17.25 -15.53
C GLU A 97 7.03 17.00 -14.22
N THR A 98 5.85 17.62 -14.09
CA THR A 98 4.93 17.41 -12.97
C THR A 98 3.56 17.09 -13.52
N CYS A 99 2.84 16.21 -12.81
CA CYS A 99 1.49 15.82 -13.17
C CYS A 99 0.51 16.16 -12.05
N THR A 100 -0.76 16.27 -12.40
CA THR A 100 -1.85 16.38 -11.44
C THR A 100 -3.01 15.48 -11.85
N VAL A 101 -3.83 15.12 -10.87
CA VAL A 101 -5.01 14.29 -11.06
C VAL A 101 -6.26 15.13 -10.88
N LEU A 102 -7.05 15.25 -11.94
CA LEU A 102 -8.33 15.95 -11.97
C LEU A 102 -9.48 14.95 -12.04
N GLN A 103 -10.45 15.07 -11.15
CA GLN A 103 -11.72 14.36 -11.17
C GLN A 103 -12.82 15.33 -11.57
N ILE A 104 -13.46 15.09 -12.70
CA ILE A 104 -14.58 15.90 -13.18
C ILE A 104 -15.85 15.10 -12.99
N ILE A 105 -16.74 15.57 -12.12
CA ILE A 105 -18.08 15.00 -11.96
C ILE A 105 -19.02 15.76 -12.91
N PRO A 106 -19.55 15.10 -13.95
CA PRO A 106 -20.51 15.73 -14.86
C PRO A 106 -21.76 16.16 -14.10
N SER A 107 -22.23 17.38 -14.36
CA SER A 107 -23.41 17.94 -13.71
C SER A 107 -24.72 17.24 -14.08
N ASP A 108 -24.74 16.54 -15.21
CA ASP A 108 -25.85 15.75 -15.73
C ASP A 108 -25.79 14.26 -15.31
N ASP A 109 -24.68 13.82 -14.71
CA ASP A 109 -24.45 12.42 -14.37
C ASP A 109 -23.53 12.26 -13.16
N GLU A 110 -24.10 12.44 -11.96
CA GLU A 110 -23.40 12.25 -10.68
C GLU A 110 -22.98 10.80 -10.42
N ASN A 111 -23.43 9.85 -11.24
CA ASN A 111 -23.01 8.45 -11.13
C ASN A 111 -21.69 8.19 -11.84
N ASN A 112 -21.12 9.18 -12.53
CA ASN A 112 -19.86 9.02 -13.24
C ASN A 112 -18.86 10.10 -12.85
N VAL A 113 -17.58 9.74 -12.89
CA VAL A 113 -16.44 10.62 -12.67
C VAL A 113 -15.49 10.44 -13.83
N MET A 114 -15.15 11.52 -14.52
CA MET A 114 -14.07 11.50 -15.48
C MET A 114 -12.75 11.78 -14.76
N LEU A 115 -11.93 10.76 -14.59
CA LEU A 115 -10.58 10.87 -14.08
C LEU A 115 -9.63 11.30 -15.20
N ARG A 116 -8.88 12.37 -14.98
CA ARG A 116 -7.86 12.88 -15.89
C ARG A 116 -6.52 13.00 -15.19
N ILE A 117 -5.48 12.50 -15.83
CA ILE A 117 -4.10 12.81 -15.45
C ILE A 117 -3.60 13.85 -16.42
N VAL A 118 -3.11 14.97 -15.91
CA VAL A 118 -2.70 16.14 -16.71
C VAL A 118 -1.26 16.50 -16.37
N GLN A 119 -0.44 16.65 -17.41
CA GLN A 119 0.91 17.16 -17.26
C GLN A 119 0.85 18.70 -17.20
N LEU A 120 1.35 19.29 -16.11
CA LEU A 120 1.08 20.71 -15.79
C LEU A 120 1.76 21.67 -16.78
N LYS A 121 3.05 21.47 -17.10
CA LYS A 121 3.80 22.40 -17.96
C LYS A 121 3.31 22.44 -19.40
N SER A 122 2.85 21.30 -19.93
CA SER A 122 2.36 21.19 -21.30
C SER A 122 0.84 21.35 -21.40
N SER A 123 0.13 21.35 -20.26
CA SER A 123 -1.34 21.26 -20.18
C SER A 123 -1.92 20.07 -20.99
N ASN A 124 -1.09 19.07 -21.28
CA ASN A 124 -1.50 17.90 -22.03
C ASN A 124 -2.21 16.93 -21.10
N VAL A 125 -3.43 16.54 -21.47
CA VAL A 125 -4.13 15.45 -20.79
C VAL A 125 -3.47 14.14 -21.20
N VAL A 126 -2.81 13.47 -20.28
CA VAL A 126 -2.15 12.18 -20.48
C VAL A 126 -3.18 11.09 -20.73
N THR A 127 -4.13 10.93 -19.81
CA THR A 127 -5.21 9.95 -19.94
C THR A 127 -6.53 10.52 -19.41
N SER A 128 -7.63 9.99 -19.91
CA SER A 128 -8.99 10.30 -19.48
C SER A 128 -9.73 8.98 -19.33
N ILE A 129 -10.21 8.69 -18.13
CA ILE A 129 -10.81 7.41 -17.76
C ILE A 129 -12.15 7.71 -17.13
N LEU A 130 -13.22 7.13 -17.68
CA LEU A 130 -14.54 7.22 -17.08
C LEU A 130 -14.65 6.17 -15.97
N LEU A 131 -14.96 6.63 -14.77
CA LEU A 131 -15.23 5.80 -13.60
C LEU A 131 -16.71 5.91 -13.27
N ARG A 132 -17.34 4.81 -12.87
CA ARG A 132 -18.74 4.81 -12.46
C ARG A 132 -18.88 4.54 -10.97
N LYS A 133 -19.99 5.02 -10.43
CA LYS A 133 -20.43 4.67 -9.10
C LYS A 133 -20.80 3.18 -9.08
N PRO A 134 -20.40 2.45 -8.04
CA PRO A 134 -20.83 1.08 -7.83
C PRO A 134 -22.33 1.01 -7.54
N THR A 135 -22.93 -0.11 -7.90
CA THR A 135 -24.23 -0.52 -7.38
C THR A 135 -24.12 -0.94 -5.91
N ASP A 136 -25.22 -0.94 -5.17
CA ASP A 136 -25.25 -1.40 -3.77
C ASP A 136 -24.67 -2.81 -3.58
N ILE A 137 -24.87 -3.70 -4.57
CA ILE A 137 -24.34 -5.06 -4.56
C ILE A 137 -22.80 -5.03 -4.64
N GLU A 138 -22.25 -4.17 -5.52
CA GLU A 138 -20.81 -4.01 -5.69
C GLU A 138 -20.16 -3.34 -4.47
N ILE A 139 -20.84 -2.36 -3.85
CA ILE A 139 -20.40 -1.77 -2.57
C ILE A 139 -20.34 -2.85 -1.49
N LYS A 140 -21.42 -3.62 -1.31
CA LYS A 140 -21.47 -4.69 -0.29
C LYS A 140 -20.35 -5.71 -0.49
N ARG A 141 -20.09 -6.11 -1.74
CA ARG A 141 -18.99 -7.00 -2.08
C ARG A 141 -17.64 -6.38 -1.72
N HIS A 142 -17.42 -5.12 -2.10
CA HIS A 142 -16.16 -4.41 -1.80
C HIS A 142 -15.90 -4.29 -0.30
N VAL A 143 -16.92 -3.90 0.47
CA VAL A 143 -16.82 -3.78 1.94
C VAL A 143 -16.54 -5.14 2.58
N LEU A 144 -17.21 -6.20 2.13
CA LEU A 144 -16.96 -7.56 2.64
C LEU A 144 -15.53 -8.03 2.33
N GLU A 145 -15.05 -7.83 1.10
CA GLU A 145 -13.67 -8.17 0.72
C GLU A 145 -12.64 -7.42 1.60
N ARG A 146 -12.85 -6.12 1.83
CA ARG A 146 -11.99 -5.32 2.71
C ARG A 146 -12.04 -5.78 4.17
N TYR A 147 -13.23 -6.12 4.66
CA TYR A 147 -13.40 -6.65 6.01
C TYR A 147 -12.63 -7.96 6.20
N GLN A 148 -12.75 -8.90 5.26
CA GLN A 148 -12.04 -10.18 5.31
C GLN A 148 -10.52 -9.99 5.24
N GLN A 149 -10.03 -9.11 4.38
CA GLN A 149 -8.60 -8.76 4.32
C GLN A 149 -8.09 -8.20 5.65
N LEU A 150 -8.86 -7.31 6.27
CA LEU A 150 -8.51 -6.74 7.56
C LEU A 150 -8.56 -7.79 8.68
N GLU A 151 -9.55 -8.68 8.68
CA GLU A 151 -9.67 -9.76 9.66
C GLU A 151 -8.44 -10.69 9.63
N ILE A 152 -7.99 -11.06 8.42
CA ILE A 152 -6.76 -11.85 8.23
C ILE A 152 -5.54 -11.08 8.78
N GLN A 153 -5.35 -9.83 8.39
CA GLN A 153 -4.22 -9.02 8.86
C GLN A 153 -4.23 -8.82 10.39
N VAL A 154 -5.40 -8.61 10.98
CA VAL A 154 -5.54 -8.50 12.44
C VAL A 154 -5.22 -9.82 13.12
N HIS A 155 -5.63 -10.95 12.53
CA HIS A 155 -5.31 -12.27 13.06
C HIS A 155 -3.80 -12.54 13.01
N GLU A 156 -3.14 -12.27 11.89
CA GLU A 156 -1.69 -12.37 11.71
C GLU A 156 -0.94 -11.47 12.72
N LEU A 157 -1.37 -10.22 12.86
CA LEU A 157 -0.80 -9.28 13.84
C LEU A 157 -0.99 -9.74 15.29
N ARG A 158 -2.07 -10.47 15.60
CA ARG A 158 -2.33 -11.03 16.94
C ARG A 158 -1.56 -12.31 17.21
N GLN A 159 -1.11 -13.03 16.18
CA GLN A 159 -0.25 -14.21 16.34
C GLN A 159 1.23 -13.84 16.41
N SER A 160 1.64 -12.71 15.82
CA SER A 160 3.01 -12.20 15.90
C SER A 160 3.58 -11.91 17.32
N PRO A 161 2.79 -11.60 18.37
CA PRO A 161 3.28 -11.44 19.74
C PRO A 161 3.51 -12.79 20.46
N ASP A 162 2.83 -13.86 20.06
CA ASP A 162 2.95 -15.17 20.72
C ASP A 162 4.29 -15.86 20.38
N GLU A 163 4.81 -15.66 19.16
CA GLU A 163 6.15 -16.15 18.77
C GLU A 163 7.31 -15.36 19.42
N GLN A 164 7.08 -14.10 19.83
CA GLN A 164 8.09 -13.34 20.59
C GLN A 164 8.05 -13.62 22.09
N THR A 165 6.90 -14.02 22.63
CA THR A 165 6.76 -14.35 24.06
C THR A 165 7.23 -15.79 24.36
N GLU A 166 7.06 -16.75 23.43
CA GLU A 166 7.68 -18.08 23.55
C GLU A 166 9.22 -18.04 23.46
N ASN A 167 9.80 -17.18 22.62
CA ASN A 167 11.26 -17.04 22.55
C ASN A 167 11.87 -16.32 23.76
N GLN A 168 11.15 -15.38 24.40
CA GLN A 168 11.60 -14.78 25.67
C GLN A 168 11.44 -15.73 26.86
N GLY A 169 10.42 -16.61 26.86
CA GLY A 169 10.25 -17.65 27.88
C GLY A 169 11.41 -18.65 27.90
N ILE A 170 11.89 -19.08 26.72
CA ILE A 170 13.01 -20.02 26.57
C ILE A 170 14.36 -19.35 26.92
N GLU A 171 14.52 -18.05 26.68
CA GLU A 171 15.74 -17.32 27.08
C GLU A 171 15.79 -17.01 28.59
N THR A 172 14.66 -16.86 29.28
CA THR A 172 14.65 -16.73 30.75
C THR A 172 14.85 -18.05 31.49
N GLU A 173 14.49 -19.20 30.91
CA GLU A 173 14.70 -20.52 31.54
C GLU A 173 16.16 -21.00 31.44
N ASN A 174 16.90 -20.61 30.39
CA ASN A 174 18.31 -20.98 30.22
C ASN A 174 19.32 -20.19 31.09
N VAL A 175 18.90 -19.13 31.77
CA VAL A 175 19.76 -18.38 32.70
C VAL A 175 19.77 -18.99 34.11
N GLN A 176 18.78 -19.82 34.47
CA GLN A 176 18.68 -20.40 35.82
C GLN A 176 19.28 -21.80 35.99
N ILE A 177 19.71 -22.47 34.92
CA ILE A 177 20.27 -23.84 34.99
C ILE A 177 21.81 -23.86 35.14
N SER A 178 22.50 -22.71 35.11
CA SER A 178 23.98 -22.66 35.26
C SER A 178 24.51 -22.46 36.70
N GLN A 179 23.69 -22.65 37.74
CA GLN A 179 24.16 -22.60 39.13
C GLN A 179 23.74 -23.81 39.94
N THR A 180 24.22 -25.00 39.59
CA THR A 180 24.30 -26.09 40.59
C THR A 180 25.45 -27.05 40.26
N THR A 181 26.10 -27.50 41.32
CA THR A 181 27.15 -28.54 41.38
C THR A 181 28.59 -28.10 41.11
N ALA A 182 29.17 -27.44 42.12
CA ALA A 182 30.55 -27.75 42.48
C ALA A 182 30.60 -29.19 43.07
N PRO A 183 31.58 -30.03 42.70
CA PRO A 183 31.94 -31.20 43.50
C PRO A 183 33.05 -30.86 44.51
N PRO A 184 33.02 -31.43 45.72
CA PRO A 184 34.02 -31.22 46.78
C PRO A 184 35.21 -32.21 46.64
N THR A 185 36.25 -32.02 47.47
CA THR A 185 37.24 -32.98 48.05
C THR A 185 38.66 -32.43 47.94
N ALA A 186 39.61 -32.58 48.87
CA ALA A 186 39.66 -32.60 50.33
C ALA A 186 41.16 -32.48 50.68
N THR A 187 41.47 -31.65 51.67
CA THR A 187 42.53 -31.76 52.69
C THR A 187 43.89 -32.39 52.35
N THR A 188 44.98 -31.64 52.56
CA THR A 188 46.20 -32.20 53.17
C THR A 188 46.82 -31.17 54.13
N ILE A 189 47.11 -31.66 55.33
CA ILE A 189 47.67 -31.00 56.51
C ILE A 189 49.20 -30.98 56.44
N HIS A 190 49.81 -29.95 57.04
CA HIS A 190 51.09 -29.93 57.78
C HIS A 190 51.81 -28.61 57.48
N ASP A 191 52.56 -27.99 58.38
CA ASP A 191 52.65 -27.99 59.83
C ASP A 191 53.43 -26.70 60.16
N ARG A 192 53.39 -26.31 61.43
CA ARG A 192 54.10 -25.19 62.03
C ARG A 192 55.59 -25.09 61.64
N ASN A 193 56.12 -23.86 61.49
CA ASN A 193 56.95 -23.26 62.54
C ASN A 193 57.42 -21.83 62.22
N ASP A 194 57.60 -21.10 63.31
CA ASP A 194 58.03 -19.72 63.47
C ASP A 194 59.45 -19.38 62.98
N HIS A 195 59.73 -18.07 63.06
CA HIS A 195 61.00 -17.34 62.99
C HIS A 195 61.41 -16.99 61.54
N ASP A 196 61.72 -15.74 61.19
CA ASP A 196 62.40 -14.74 62.00
C ASP A 196 62.45 -13.36 61.29
N ILE A 197 62.64 -12.31 62.09
CA ILE A 197 63.32 -11.03 61.82
C ILE A 197 62.52 -9.77 61.40
N ASP A 198 62.55 -8.83 62.36
CA ASP A 198 62.30 -7.38 62.29
C ASP A 198 63.02 -6.61 61.16
N ARG A 199 62.31 -5.70 60.50
CA ARG A 199 62.51 -4.22 60.54
C ARG A 199 61.81 -3.51 59.38
#